data_AF-A0A6I3X2X0-F1
#
_entry.id   AF-A0A6I3X2X0-F1
#
_cell.length_a   1.000
_cell.length_b   1.000
_cell.length_c   1.000
_cell.angle_alpha   90.00
_cell.angle_beta   90.00
_cell.angle_gamma   90.00
#
_symmetry.space_group_name_H-M   'P 1'
#
loop_
_entity.id
_entity.type
_entity.pdbx_description
1 polymer ?
#
loop_
_entity_poly.entity_id
_entity_poly.type
_entity_poly.pdbx_seq_one_letter_code
_entity_poly.pdbx_strand_id
1 'polypeptide(L)'
;MTTTAAPPMMTLIDSLRDARRTATSEIALDSAGIRSALADGLYSLLGEAQPTTPYVIRPSSFRHELAPSSYTPFGRMRGALITQLMRLIAIDFPINNIFTDAVAAWRASEGASELVEAFAGLDDDERARLATEVVAHGVVLQQRLGTPPSAWLPRTAVRSAIRLGGGGVILRDHIDLVIGSANGMGSGVALVDITTATLDESMEKALRFHAVVETLKSGLAPRFVATLSTATGQLWRLNVDNELLNRGVGEILSTLDALVARR
;
A
#
# COMPACT_ATOMS: atom_id res chain seq x y z
N MET A 1 22.01 32.75 -22.64
CA MET A 1 22.01 31.28 -22.44
C MET A 1 20.75 30.94 -21.66
N THR A 2 19.73 30.47 -22.35
CA THR A 2 18.44 30.11 -21.75
C THR A 2 18.53 28.64 -21.37
N THR A 3 18.72 28.34 -20.09
CA THR A 3 18.71 26.97 -19.58
C THR A 3 17.29 26.45 -19.71
N THR A 4 17.05 25.56 -20.66
CA THR A 4 15.79 24.80 -20.78
C THR A 4 15.66 23.96 -19.51
N ALA A 5 14.84 24.43 -18.57
CA ALA A 5 14.50 23.67 -17.37
C ALA A 5 13.95 22.30 -17.82
N ALA A 6 14.48 21.23 -17.25
CA ALA A 6 13.89 19.91 -17.42
C ALA A 6 12.39 19.99 -17.04
N PRO A 7 11.49 19.35 -17.79
CA PRO A 7 10.08 19.36 -17.46
C PRO A 7 9.89 18.89 -16.01
N PRO A 8 8.98 19.51 -15.24
CA PRO A 8 8.77 19.13 -13.85
C PRO A 8 8.39 17.64 -13.79
N MET A 9 9.10 16.88 -12.97
CA MET A 9 8.77 15.48 -12.73
C MET A 9 7.37 15.40 -12.11
N MET A 10 6.47 14.66 -12.74
CA MET A 10 5.10 14.49 -12.24
C MET A 10 5.11 13.78 -10.87
N THR A 11 4.57 14.44 -9.85
CA THR A 11 4.40 13.86 -8.52
C THR A 11 3.22 12.89 -8.49
N LEU A 12 3.12 12.07 -7.45
CA LEU A 12 1.97 11.23 -7.19
C LEU A 12 0.71 12.11 -7.10
N ILE A 13 0.73 13.17 -6.31
CA ILE A 13 -0.43 14.08 -6.17
C ILE A 13 -0.82 14.72 -7.51
N ASP A 14 0.14 15.12 -8.36
CA ASP A 14 -0.18 15.65 -9.68
C ASP A 14 -0.83 14.59 -10.58
N SER A 15 -0.33 13.36 -10.55
CA SER A 15 -0.94 12.23 -11.25
C SER A 15 -2.39 11.98 -10.76
N LEU A 16 -2.65 12.13 -9.46
CA LEU A 16 -3.99 11.98 -8.90
C LEU A 16 -4.93 13.13 -9.32
N ARG A 17 -4.42 14.36 -9.42
CA ARG A 17 -5.18 15.53 -9.89
C ARG A 17 -5.60 15.35 -11.34
N ASP A 18 -4.68 14.92 -12.18
CA ASP A 18 -4.95 14.64 -13.59
C ASP A 18 -5.99 13.52 -13.74
N ALA A 19 -5.77 12.39 -13.05
CA ALA A 19 -6.68 11.25 -13.07
C ALA A 19 -8.11 11.60 -12.61
N ARG A 20 -8.28 12.60 -11.73
CA ARG A 20 -9.60 13.10 -11.29
C ARG A 20 -10.36 13.88 -12.36
N ARG A 21 -9.66 14.45 -13.34
CA ARG A 21 -10.27 15.22 -14.45
C ARG A 21 -10.75 14.32 -15.59
N THR A 22 -10.20 13.11 -15.70
CA THR A 22 -10.61 12.13 -16.71
C THR A 22 -11.99 11.54 -16.38
N ALA A 23 -12.79 11.21 -17.41
CA ALA A 23 -14.04 10.49 -17.21
C ALA A 23 -13.78 9.10 -16.61
N THR A 24 -14.65 8.65 -15.71
CA THR A 24 -14.61 7.31 -15.13
C THR A 24 -15.42 6.35 -15.98
N SER A 25 -14.88 5.15 -16.21
CA SER A 25 -15.67 4.03 -16.72
C SER A 25 -16.67 3.58 -15.65
N GLU A 26 -17.87 3.19 -16.07
CA GLU A 26 -18.86 2.60 -15.17
C GLU A 26 -18.35 1.24 -14.65
N ILE A 27 -18.25 1.10 -13.33
CA ILE A 27 -17.83 -0.15 -12.68
C ILE A 27 -19.10 -0.93 -12.37
N ALA A 28 -19.35 -1.98 -13.13
CA ALA A 28 -20.50 -2.86 -12.97
C ALA A 28 -20.27 -3.91 -11.88
N LEU A 29 -19.01 -4.26 -11.61
CA LEU A 29 -18.64 -5.21 -10.57
C LEU A 29 -18.60 -4.51 -9.21
N ASP A 30 -19.75 -4.50 -8.56
CA ASP A 30 -19.91 -3.94 -7.21
C ASP A 30 -19.42 -4.91 -6.12
N SER A 31 -19.53 -4.47 -4.86
CA SER A 31 -19.16 -5.28 -3.70
C SER A 31 -19.93 -6.61 -3.64
N ALA A 32 -21.20 -6.65 -4.06
CA ALA A 32 -22.00 -7.87 -4.04
C ALA A 32 -21.51 -8.88 -5.07
N GLY A 33 -21.20 -8.42 -6.29
CA GLY A 33 -20.61 -9.26 -7.34
C GLY A 33 -19.26 -9.86 -6.93
N ILE A 34 -18.37 -9.04 -6.35
CA ILE A 34 -17.08 -9.54 -5.82
C ILE A 34 -17.30 -10.56 -4.70
N ARG A 35 -18.22 -10.29 -3.76
CA ARG A 35 -18.53 -11.22 -2.66
C ARG A 35 -19.04 -12.55 -3.18
N SER A 36 -19.93 -12.55 -4.17
CA SER A 36 -20.46 -13.77 -4.78
C SER A 36 -19.34 -14.58 -5.42
N ALA A 37 -18.53 -13.95 -6.29
CA ALA A 37 -17.44 -14.63 -6.98
C ALA A 37 -16.42 -15.23 -6.01
N LEU A 38 -16.07 -14.50 -4.95
CA LEU A 38 -15.20 -15.03 -3.90
C LEU A 38 -15.89 -16.16 -3.13
N ALA A 39 -17.15 -16.04 -2.74
CA ALA A 39 -17.86 -17.09 -2.01
C ALA A 39 -17.91 -18.41 -2.81
N ASP A 40 -18.23 -18.34 -4.10
CA ASP A 40 -18.29 -19.50 -4.99
C ASP A 40 -16.91 -20.15 -5.16
N GLY A 41 -15.87 -19.33 -5.37
CA GLY A 41 -14.48 -19.82 -5.47
C GLY A 41 -13.97 -20.42 -4.16
N LEU A 42 -14.27 -19.79 -3.03
CA LEU A 42 -13.91 -20.30 -1.70
C LEU A 42 -14.58 -21.64 -1.41
N TYR A 43 -15.87 -21.76 -1.72
CA TYR A 43 -16.58 -23.02 -1.56
C TYR A 43 -16.00 -24.11 -2.47
N SER A 44 -15.62 -23.78 -3.69
CA SER A 44 -14.97 -24.73 -4.61
C SER A 44 -13.63 -25.24 -4.10
N LEU A 45 -12.86 -24.40 -3.39
CA LEU A 45 -11.54 -24.75 -2.85
C LEU A 45 -11.59 -25.44 -1.48
N LEU A 46 -12.49 -25.03 -0.60
CA LEU A 46 -12.55 -25.48 0.80
C LEU A 46 -13.69 -26.47 1.08
N GLY A 47 -14.70 -26.53 0.22
CA GLY A 47 -15.93 -27.30 0.44
C GLY A 47 -16.76 -26.78 1.61
N GLU A 48 -17.54 -27.66 2.22
CA GLU A 48 -18.36 -27.37 3.41
C GLU A 48 -17.54 -27.28 4.70
N ALA A 49 -16.33 -27.84 4.72
CA ALA A 49 -15.50 -27.93 5.90
C ALA A 49 -14.80 -26.59 6.19
N GLN A 50 -15.10 -26.00 7.34
CA GLN A 50 -14.42 -24.79 7.80
C GLN A 50 -13.05 -25.14 8.40
N PRO A 51 -11.95 -24.50 7.96
CA PRO A 51 -10.65 -24.72 8.57
C PRO A 51 -10.66 -24.24 10.02
N THR A 52 -10.11 -25.03 10.95
CA THR A 52 -10.00 -24.67 12.37
C THR A 52 -9.18 -23.40 12.59
N THR A 53 -8.16 -23.19 11.75
CA THR A 53 -7.38 -21.96 11.69
C THR A 53 -7.59 -21.30 10.33
N PRO A 54 -8.12 -20.06 10.28
CA PRO A 54 -8.45 -19.41 9.03
C PRO A 54 -7.20 -19.14 8.19
N TYR A 55 -7.35 -19.23 6.87
CA TYR A 55 -6.32 -18.77 5.94
C TYR A 55 -6.29 -17.25 5.93
N VAL A 56 -5.09 -16.67 6.00
CA VAL A 56 -4.91 -15.22 6.01
C VAL A 56 -4.18 -14.80 4.75
N ILE A 57 -4.84 -14.02 3.92
CA ILE A 57 -4.27 -13.45 2.69
C ILE A 57 -4.01 -11.98 2.93
N ARG A 58 -2.82 -11.52 2.55
CA ARG A 58 -2.32 -10.15 2.71
C ARG A 58 -1.66 -9.71 1.41
N PRO A 59 -1.40 -8.40 1.19
CA PRO A 59 -0.61 -7.95 0.05
C PRO A 59 0.76 -8.66 -0.06
N SER A 60 1.38 -8.97 1.09
CA SER A 60 2.64 -9.71 1.13
C SER A 60 2.52 -11.17 0.67
N SER A 61 1.32 -11.75 0.61
CA SER A 61 1.08 -13.13 0.16
C SER A 61 1.36 -13.31 -1.34
N PHE A 62 1.36 -12.23 -2.12
CA PHE A 62 1.60 -12.28 -3.58
C PHE A 62 3.08 -12.21 -3.96
N ARG A 63 3.97 -11.94 -3.00
CA ARG A 63 5.41 -11.80 -3.24
C ARG A 63 6.02 -13.18 -3.48
N HIS A 64 6.48 -13.44 -4.70
CA HIS A 64 7.31 -14.59 -5.03
C HIS A 64 8.73 -14.27 -4.53
N GLU A 65 9.19 -14.98 -3.49
CA GLU A 65 10.57 -14.94 -2.99
C GLU A 65 11.18 -13.54 -2.78
N LEU A 66 11.02 -13.01 -1.57
CA LEU A 66 11.59 -11.72 -1.22
C LEU A 66 13.12 -11.75 -1.23
N ALA A 67 13.74 -10.67 -1.71
CA ALA A 67 15.15 -10.41 -1.46
C ALA A 67 15.41 -10.43 0.06
N PRO A 68 16.47 -11.11 0.56
CA PRO A 68 16.74 -11.31 1.99
C PRO A 68 16.76 -10.02 2.81
N SER A 69 17.12 -8.90 2.19
CA SER A 69 17.29 -7.59 2.83
C SER A 69 16.00 -7.01 3.43
N SER A 70 14.81 -7.37 2.90
CA SER A 70 13.53 -6.80 3.37
C SER A 70 13.05 -7.36 4.73
N TYR A 71 13.60 -8.49 5.18
CA TYR A 71 13.26 -9.10 6.47
C TYR A 71 14.31 -8.87 7.55
N THR A 72 15.46 -8.29 7.19
CA THR A 72 16.44 -7.88 8.18
C THR A 72 15.82 -6.82 9.11
N PRO A 73 16.17 -6.80 10.41
CA PRO A 73 15.78 -5.71 11.30
C PRO A 73 16.06 -4.34 10.68
N PHE A 74 17.21 -4.20 10.01
CA PHE A 74 17.62 -2.99 9.30
C PHE A 74 16.64 -2.57 8.19
N GLY A 75 16.26 -3.49 7.31
CA GLY A 75 15.27 -3.24 6.25
C GLY A 75 13.89 -2.87 6.80
N ARG A 76 13.48 -3.51 7.90
CA ARG A 76 12.23 -3.18 8.61
C ARG A 76 12.27 -1.80 9.24
N MET A 77 13.37 -1.42 9.89
CA MET A 77 13.57 -0.06 10.44
C MET A 77 13.50 1.00 9.34
N ARG A 78 14.20 0.77 8.21
CA ARG A 78 14.13 1.66 7.05
C ARG A 78 12.68 1.82 6.58
N GLY A 79 11.97 0.72 6.35
CA GLY A 79 10.57 0.75 5.95
C GLY A 79 9.69 1.56 6.92
N ALA A 80 9.81 1.30 8.23
CA ALA A 80 9.06 2.01 9.26
C ALA A 80 9.34 3.53 9.23
N LEU A 81 10.61 3.93 9.12
CA LEU A 81 11.01 5.35 9.05
C LEU A 81 10.49 6.03 7.78
N ILE A 82 10.53 5.35 6.62
CA ILE A 82 9.94 5.89 5.37
C ILE A 82 8.43 6.04 5.48
N THR A 83 7.72 5.09 6.12
CA THR A 83 6.29 5.24 6.40
C THR A 83 6.02 6.49 7.25
N GLN A 84 6.82 6.76 8.29
CA GLN A 84 6.63 7.98 9.09
C GLN A 84 6.89 9.26 8.29
N LEU A 85 7.93 9.29 7.47
CA LEU A 85 8.19 10.43 6.59
C LEU A 85 7.01 10.70 5.65
N MET A 86 6.44 9.64 5.07
CA MET A 86 5.24 9.79 4.24
C MET A 86 4.10 10.42 5.04
N ARG A 87 3.88 9.98 6.29
CA ARG A 87 2.83 10.54 7.14
C ARG A 87 3.04 12.03 7.41
N LEU A 88 4.27 12.43 7.73
CA LEU A 88 4.63 13.83 7.95
C LEU A 88 4.40 14.67 6.69
N ILE A 89 4.85 14.20 5.53
CA ILE A 89 4.66 14.91 4.24
C ILE A 89 3.17 14.99 3.89
N ALA A 90 2.40 13.92 4.11
CA ALA A 90 0.98 13.87 3.77
C ALA A 90 0.13 14.90 4.54
N ILE A 91 0.60 15.36 5.71
CA ILE A 91 -0.07 16.41 6.49
C ILE A 91 0.63 17.77 6.38
N ASP A 92 1.58 17.91 5.43
CA ASP A 92 2.38 19.13 5.24
C ASP A 92 3.18 19.56 6.49
N PHE A 93 3.65 18.57 7.28
CA PHE A 93 4.47 18.85 8.45
C PHE A 93 5.89 19.29 8.03
N PRO A 94 6.46 20.35 8.63
CA PRO A 94 7.80 20.81 8.29
C PRO A 94 8.86 19.79 8.73
N ILE A 95 9.64 19.29 7.76
CA ILE A 95 10.75 18.37 8.00
C ILE A 95 12.05 19.16 7.95
N ASN A 96 12.74 19.26 9.09
CA ASN A 96 14.02 19.96 9.22
C ASN A 96 15.20 18.99 9.02
N ASN A 97 15.07 17.76 9.53
CA ASN A 97 16.06 16.71 9.37
C ASN A 97 15.34 15.38 9.14
N ILE A 98 15.45 14.86 7.91
CA ILE A 98 14.73 13.65 7.46
C ILE A 98 14.88 12.49 8.44
N PHE A 99 16.11 12.16 8.87
CA PHE A 99 16.31 11.00 9.74
C PHE A 99 15.80 11.25 11.16
N THR A 100 16.16 12.39 11.76
CA THR A 100 15.79 12.73 13.14
C THR A 100 14.27 12.86 13.30
N ASP A 101 13.61 13.55 12.37
CA ASP A 101 12.16 13.76 12.41
C ASP A 101 11.40 12.44 12.18
N ALA A 102 11.88 11.58 11.29
CA ALA A 102 11.32 10.24 11.09
C ALA A 102 11.43 9.37 12.35
N VAL A 103 12.58 9.38 13.01
CA VAL A 103 12.81 8.61 14.25
C VAL A 103 11.93 9.13 15.37
N ALA A 104 11.79 10.45 15.51
CA ALA A 104 10.92 11.07 16.51
C ALA A 104 9.45 10.67 16.29
N ALA A 105 8.96 10.78 15.05
CA ALA A 105 7.61 10.37 14.68
C ALA A 105 7.39 8.86 14.89
N TRP A 106 8.38 8.03 14.54
CA TRP A 106 8.27 6.57 14.69
C TRP A 106 8.12 6.18 16.15
N ARG A 107 9.00 6.68 17.02
CA ARG A 107 8.95 6.44 18.48
C ARG A 107 7.64 6.92 19.10
N ALA A 108 7.14 8.09 18.67
CA ALA A 108 5.86 8.60 19.14
C ALA A 108 4.67 7.72 18.71
N SER A 109 4.76 7.07 17.54
CA SER A 109 3.67 6.28 16.97
C SER A 109 3.62 4.82 17.45
N GLU A 110 4.76 4.16 17.64
CA GLU A 110 4.81 2.74 18.03
C GLU A 110 4.99 2.49 19.52
N GLY A 111 5.47 3.47 20.28
CA GLY A 111 5.86 3.24 21.68
C GLY A 111 7.01 2.22 21.79
N ALA A 112 6.97 1.36 22.82
CA ALA A 112 7.95 0.28 22.99
C ALA A 112 7.60 -0.90 22.06
N SER A 113 8.37 -1.07 20.98
CA SER A 113 8.30 -2.25 20.11
C SER A 113 9.68 -2.89 19.98
N GLU A 114 9.73 -4.20 19.71
CA GLU A 114 11.00 -4.95 19.51
C GLU A 114 11.90 -4.25 18.46
N LEU A 115 11.30 -3.64 17.44
CA LEU A 115 12.04 -2.94 16.39
C LEU A 115 12.63 -1.61 16.90
N VAL A 116 11.92 -0.90 17.78
CA VAL A 116 12.42 0.31 18.47
C VAL A 116 13.53 -0.03 19.45
N GLU A 117 13.43 -1.16 20.15
CA GLU A 117 14.50 -1.67 21.03
C GLU A 117 15.74 -2.07 20.22
N ALA A 118 15.55 -2.80 19.12
CA ALA A 118 16.65 -3.14 18.20
C ALA A 118 17.31 -1.88 17.62
N PHE A 119 16.53 -0.83 17.32
CA PHE A 119 17.08 0.47 16.88
C PHE A 119 17.87 1.20 17.98
N ALA A 120 17.50 1.02 19.25
CA ALA A 120 18.25 1.56 20.37
C ALA A 120 19.59 0.84 20.59
N GLY A 121 19.68 -0.43 20.16
CA GLY A 121 20.90 -1.24 20.23
C GLY A 121 21.87 -1.08 19.07
N LEU A 122 21.54 -0.30 18.03
CA LEU A 122 22.46 -0.04 16.91
C LEU A 122 23.69 0.74 17.38
N ASP A 123 24.86 0.33 16.89
CA ASP A 123 26.09 1.11 17.04
C ASP A 123 26.08 2.38 16.17
N ASP A 124 27.12 3.22 16.31
CA ASP A 124 27.22 4.48 15.59
C ASP A 124 27.34 4.30 14.07
N ASP A 125 28.02 3.24 13.62
CA ASP A 125 28.23 2.95 12.19
C ASP A 125 26.94 2.43 11.54
N GLU A 126 26.23 1.51 12.20
CA GLU A 126 24.92 1.01 11.79
C GLU A 126 23.89 2.15 11.75
N ARG A 127 23.89 3.02 12.76
CA ARG A 127 23.02 4.19 12.81
C ARG A 127 23.33 5.17 11.68
N ALA A 128 24.61 5.45 11.42
CA ALA A 128 25.03 6.33 10.33
C ALA A 128 24.64 5.76 8.96
N ARG A 129 24.77 4.44 8.77
CA ARG A 129 24.33 3.74 7.56
C ARG A 129 22.82 3.84 7.37
N LEU A 130 22.04 3.57 8.43
CA LEU A 130 20.58 3.65 8.36
C LEU A 130 20.12 5.07 8.07
N ALA A 131 20.75 6.07 8.69
CA ALA A 131 20.49 7.48 8.42
C ALA A 131 20.75 7.84 6.96
N THR A 132 21.88 7.39 6.40
CA THR A 132 22.23 7.61 4.99
C THR A 132 21.18 7.01 4.05
N GLU A 133 20.77 5.76 4.29
CA GLU A 133 19.73 5.11 3.46
C GLU A 133 18.38 5.82 3.60
N VAL A 134 17.94 6.15 4.82
CA VAL A 134 16.66 6.84 5.06
C VAL A 134 16.65 8.22 4.45
N VAL A 135 17.75 8.97 4.51
CA VAL A 135 17.88 10.28 3.84
C VAL A 135 17.74 10.12 2.32
N ALA A 136 18.42 9.15 1.72
CA ALA A 136 18.32 8.91 0.27
C ALA A 136 16.88 8.60 -0.17
N HIS A 137 16.21 7.68 0.51
CA HIS A 137 14.81 7.35 0.25
C HIS A 137 13.85 8.52 0.55
N GLY A 138 14.11 9.28 1.62
CA GLY A 138 13.32 10.43 2.04
C GLY A 138 13.36 11.58 1.02
N VAL A 139 14.51 11.83 0.40
CA VAL A 139 14.64 12.82 -0.69
C VAL A 139 13.79 12.41 -1.89
N VAL A 140 13.85 11.13 -2.30
CA VAL A 140 13.00 10.62 -3.39
C VAL A 140 11.53 10.75 -3.03
N LEU A 141 11.15 10.41 -1.80
CA LEU A 141 9.77 10.54 -1.33
C LEU A 141 9.27 11.98 -1.38
N GLN A 142 10.05 12.95 -0.89
CA GLN A 142 9.70 14.38 -0.93
C GLN A 142 9.52 14.86 -2.38
N GLN A 143 10.40 14.43 -3.29
CA GLN A 143 10.34 14.82 -4.70
C GLN A 143 9.15 14.18 -5.45
N ARG A 144 8.75 12.97 -5.07
CA ARG A 144 7.80 12.16 -5.85
C ARG A 144 6.40 12.09 -5.24
N LEU A 145 6.22 12.30 -3.94
CA LEU A 145 4.90 12.24 -3.33
C LEU A 145 4.08 13.49 -3.70
N GLY A 146 4.62 14.68 -3.43
CA GLY A 146 3.88 15.94 -3.48
C GLY A 146 2.95 16.13 -2.28
N THR A 147 2.51 17.37 -2.02
CA THR A 147 1.62 17.68 -0.89
C THR A 147 0.15 17.56 -1.32
N PRO A 148 -0.64 16.65 -0.70
CA PRO A 148 -2.07 16.54 -0.99
C PRO A 148 -2.80 17.82 -0.56
N PRO A 149 -3.79 18.31 -1.32
CA PRO A 149 -4.69 19.35 -0.84
C PRO A 149 -5.38 18.92 0.46
N SER A 150 -5.52 19.82 1.43
CA SER A 150 -6.16 19.53 2.74
C SER A 150 -7.58 18.96 2.60
N ALA A 151 -8.34 19.43 1.61
CA ALA A 151 -9.68 18.94 1.28
C ALA A 151 -9.73 17.46 0.83
N TRP A 152 -8.58 16.84 0.56
CA TRP A 152 -8.50 15.44 0.16
C TRP A 152 -8.40 14.48 1.36
N LEU A 153 -8.34 14.98 2.59
CA LEU A 153 -8.48 14.18 3.82
C LEU A 153 -7.56 12.93 3.85
N PRO A 154 -6.22 13.12 3.80
CA PRO A 154 -5.28 12.01 3.80
C PRO A 154 -5.42 11.17 5.08
N ARG A 155 -5.54 9.86 4.91
CA ARG A 155 -5.57 8.86 5.99
C ARG A 155 -4.39 7.94 5.81
N THR A 156 -3.65 7.68 6.88
CA THR A 156 -2.42 6.87 6.80
C THR A 156 -2.56 5.59 7.60
N ALA A 157 -1.83 4.55 7.19
CA ALA A 157 -1.81 3.23 7.82
C ALA A 157 -3.21 2.64 8.01
N VAL A 158 -4.02 2.71 6.95
CA VAL A 158 -5.40 2.24 6.97
C VAL A 158 -5.40 0.72 6.94
N ARG A 159 -5.95 0.12 7.99
CA ARG A 159 -6.06 -1.34 8.12
C ARG A 159 -7.49 -1.79 7.83
N SER A 160 -7.61 -2.94 7.18
CA SER A 160 -8.90 -3.58 6.88
C SER A 160 -8.80 -5.08 7.10
N ALA A 161 -9.90 -5.70 7.54
CA ALA A 161 -10.00 -7.14 7.68
C ALA A 161 -11.38 -7.61 7.24
N ILE A 162 -11.44 -8.36 6.13
CA ILE A 162 -12.68 -8.90 5.57
C ILE A 162 -12.68 -10.41 5.80
N ARG A 163 -13.70 -10.90 6.51
CA ARG A 163 -13.94 -12.34 6.69
C ARG A 163 -14.84 -12.83 5.57
N LEU A 164 -14.48 -13.96 4.98
CA LEU A 164 -15.20 -14.61 3.89
C LEU A 164 -15.42 -16.10 4.19
N GLY A 165 -16.37 -16.71 3.48
CA GLY A 165 -16.66 -18.15 3.56
C GLY A 165 -16.83 -18.64 4.99
N GLY A 166 -17.76 -18.07 5.76
CA GLY A 166 -18.00 -18.46 7.15
C GLY A 166 -16.89 -18.09 8.15
N GLY A 167 -15.85 -17.36 7.71
CA GLY A 167 -14.70 -16.99 8.53
C GLY A 167 -13.47 -17.85 8.29
N GLY A 168 -13.55 -18.89 7.44
CA GLY A 168 -12.41 -19.74 7.07
C GLY A 168 -11.30 -19.01 6.31
N VAL A 169 -11.61 -17.85 5.72
CA VAL A 169 -10.63 -16.97 5.06
C VAL A 169 -10.75 -15.53 5.57
N ILE A 170 -9.60 -14.91 5.82
CA ILE A 170 -9.49 -13.51 6.21
C ILE A 170 -8.58 -12.79 5.22
N LEU A 171 -9.13 -11.82 4.50
CA LEU A 171 -8.36 -10.85 3.73
C LEU A 171 -7.93 -9.73 4.69
N ARG A 172 -6.64 -9.61 4.95
CA ARG A 172 -6.08 -8.56 5.82
C ARG A 172 -5.28 -7.59 4.98
N ASP A 173 -5.67 -6.34 5.05
CA ASP A 173 -5.07 -5.28 4.27
C ASP A 173 -4.48 -4.17 5.14
N HIS A 174 -3.43 -3.53 4.62
CA HIS A 174 -2.75 -2.40 5.22
C HIS A 174 -2.25 -1.50 4.11
N ILE A 175 -2.90 -0.35 3.96
CA ILE A 175 -2.61 0.65 2.94
C ILE A 175 -1.87 1.80 3.62
N ASP A 176 -0.73 2.19 3.05
CA ASP A 176 0.10 3.24 3.64
C ASP A 176 -0.61 4.59 3.65
N LEU A 177 -1.25 4.94 2.54
CA LEU A 177 -1.89 6.23 2.35
C LEU A 177 -3.17 6.11 1.53
N VAL A 178 -4.27 6.61 2.09
CA VAL A 178 -5.56 6.71 1.43
C VAL A 178 -5.91 8.18 1.29
N ILE A 179 -6.08 8.66 0.06
CA ILE A 179 -6.32 10.09 -0.20
C ILE A 179 -7.57 10.26 -1.05
N GLY A 180 -8.41 11.20 -0.66
CA GLY A 180 -9.61 11.59 -1.38
C GLY A 180 -10.86 11.40 -0.55
N SER A 181 -11.97 11.86 -1.12
CA SER A 181 -13.28 11.81 -0.49
C SER A 181 -14.20 10.91 -1.29
N ALA A 182 -15.01 10.13 -0.57
CA ALA A 182 -16.10 9.33 -1.13
C ALA A 182 -17.40 10.14 -1.28
N ASN A 183 -17.39 11.46 -1.04
CA ASN A 183 -18.60 12.29 -0.96
C ASN A 183 -19.21 12.69 -2.33
N GLY A 184 -19.16 11.83 -3.34
CA GLY A 184 -19.71 12.05 -4.68
C GLY A 184 -20.24 10.77 -5.34
N MET A 185 -20.72 10.85 -6.57
CA MET A 185 -21.05 9.66 -7.38
C MET A 185 -19.75 8.90 -7.71
N GLY A 186 -19.53 7.81 -6.97
CA GLY A 186 -18.31 6.99 -7.05
C GLY A 186 -17.26 7.33 -5.97
N SER A 187 -16.39 6.38 -5.64
CA SER A 187 -15.31 6.63 -4.68
C SER A 187 -14.23 7.49 -5.33
N GLY A 188 -14.09 8.76 -4.93
CA GLY A 188 -13.00 9.65 -5.34
C GLY A 188 -11.66 9.32 -4.67
N VAL A 189 -11.53 8.14 -4.08
CA VAL A 189 -10.43 7.72 -3.22
C VAL A 189 -9.32 7.03 -4.02
N ALA A 190 -8.09 7.36 -3.64
CA ALA A 190 -6.83 6.78 -4.04
C ALA A 190 -6.29 5.86 -2.94
N LEU A 191 -5.84 4.66 -3.29
CA LEU A 191 -5.06 3.82 -2.38
C LEU A 191 -3.61 3.84 -2.83
N VAL A 192 -2.70 4.13 -1.91
CA VAL A 192 -1.29 4.36 -2.21
C VAL A 192 -0.41 3.57 -1.25
N ASP A 193 0.49 2.79 -1.83
CA ASP A 193 1.55 2.07 -1.13
C ASP A 193 2.91 2.68 -1.40
N ILE A 194 3.75 2.73 -0.36
CA ILE A 194 5.14 3.19 -0.45
C ILE A 194 6.07 2.00 -0.25
N THR A 195 7.03 1.84 -1.15
CA THR A 195 8.03 0.77 -1.03
C THR A 195 9.44 1.32 -1.07
N THR A 196 10.34 0.66 -0.35
CA THR A 196 11.79 0.91 -0.42
C THR A 196 12.50 -0.09 -1.35
N ALA A 197 11.75 -0.83 -2.17
CA ALA A 197 12.26 -1.80 -3.14
C ALA A 197 11.91 -1.37 -4.57
N THR A 198 12.54 -2.00 -5.56
CA THR A 198 12.15 -1.86 -6.97
C THR A 198 10.73 -2.39 -7.19
N LEU A 199 10.04 -1.87 -8.22
CA LEU A 199 8.70 -2.36 -8.57
C LEU A 199 8.78 -3.62 -9.42
N ASP A 200 7.90 -4.57 -9.13
CA ASP A 200 7.77 -5.85 -9.83
C ASP A 200 6.30 -6.28 -9.93
N GLU A 201 6.04 -7.39 -10.64
CA GLU A 201 4.68 -7.91 -10.85
C GLU A 201 3.94 -8.22 -9.54
N SER A 202 4.65 -8.59 -8.47
CA SER A 202 4.02 -8.87 -7.18
C SER A 202 3.41 -7.61 -6.56
N MET A 203 3.99 -6.44 -6.83
CA MET A 203 3.42 -5.17 -6.40
C MET A 203 2.15 -4.83 -7.18
N GLU A 204 2.07 -5.21 -8.46
CA GLU A 204 0.84 -5.04 -9.22
C GLU A 204 -0.30 -5.90 -8.64
N LYS A 205 -0.01 -7.16 -8.26
CA LYS A 205 -0.98 -8.06 -7.60
C LYS A 205 -1.44 -7.49 -6.25
N ALA A 206 -0.53 -6.93 -5.46
CA ALA A 206 -0.86 -6.22 -4.23
C ALA A 206 -1.82 -5.04 -4.48
N LEU A 207 -1.57 -4.23 -5.52
CA LEU A 207 -2.46 -3.13 -5.91
C LEU A 207 -3.88 -3.61 -6.27
N ARG A 208 -4.02 -4.72 -6.99
CA ARG A 208 -5.34 -5.32 -7.29
C ARG A 208 -6.02 -5.82 -6.02
N PHE A 209 -5.27 -6.42 -5.10
CA PHE A 209 -5.79 -6.84 -3.80
C PHE A 209 -6.34 -5.67 -2.99
N HIS A 210 -5.63 -4.54 -2.91
CA HIS A 210 -6.11 -3.33 -2.23
C HIS A 210 -7.43 -2.85 -2.82
N ALA A 211 -7.54 -2.82 -4.16
CA ALA A 211 -8.78 -2.43 -4.83
C ALA A 211 -9.94 -3.34 -4.43
N VAL A 212 -9.75 -4.66 -4.50
CA VAL A 212 -10.79 -5.64 -4.13
C VAL A 212 -11.20 -5.50 -2.67
N VAL A 213 -10.25 -5.38 -1.74
CA VAL A 213 -10.56 -5.25 -0.30
C VAL A 213 -11.29 -3.95 0.01
N GLU A 214 -10.90 -2.83 -0.60
CA GLU A 214 -11.60 -1.55 -0.39
C GLU A 214 -13.01 -1.56 -1.00
N THR A 215 -13.20 -2.17 -2.17
CA THR A 215 -14.54 -2.35 -2.76
C THR A 215 -15.42 -3.20 -1.85
N LEU A 216 -14.89 -4.29 -1.29
CA LEU A 216 -15.59 -5.14 -0.33
C LEU A 216 -15.98 -4.36 0.93
N LYS A 217 -15.07 -3.55 1.45
CA LYS A 217 -15.24 -2.80 2.70
C LYS A 217 -16.22 -1.64 2.57
N SER A 218 -16.07 -0.81 1.54
CA SER A 218 -16.79 0.45 1.39
C SER A 218 -18.05 0.34 0.55
N GLY A 219 -18.21 -0.74 -0.21
CA GLY A 219 -19.28 -0.90 -1.19
C GLY A 219 -18.96 -0.28 -2.56
N LEU A 220 -17.93 0.57 -2.64
CA LEU A 220 -17.56 1.31 -3.85
C LEU A 220 -16.10 1.03 -4.20
N ALA A 221 -15.84 0.77 -5.48
CA ALA A 221 -14.46 0.61 -5.94
C ALA A 221 -13.70 1.94 -5.84
N PRO A 222 -12.46 1.94 -5.30
CA PRO A 222 -11.61 3.13 -5.32
C PRO A 222 -11.35 3.56 -6.76
N ARG A 223 -11.01 4.82 -7.01
CA ARG A 223 -10.79 5.33 -8.38
C ARG A 223 -9.49 4.78 -8.98
N PHE A 224 -8.46 4.69 -8.17
CA PHE A 224 -7.16 4.18 -8.59
C PHE A 224 -6.38 3.66 -7.38
N VAL A 225 -5.43 2.79 -7.70
CA VAL A 225 -4.45 2.23 -6.78
C VAL A 225 -3.06 2.56 -7.32
N ALA A 226 -2.10 2.85 -6.43
CA ALA A 226 -0.76 3.24 -6.85
C ALA A 226 0.32 2.75 -5.88
N THR A 227 1.51 2.50 -6.43
CA THR A 227 2.72 2.24 -5.64
C THR A 227 3.81 3.22 -6.04
N LEU A 228 4.44 3.86 -5.05
CA LEU A 228 5.63 4.67 -5.22
C LEU A 228 6.86 3.93 -4.65
N SER A 229 7.83 3.65 -5.51
CA SER A 229 9.15 3.20 -5.07
C SER A 229 10.04 4.37 -4.72
N THR A 230 10.50 4.42 -3.48
CA THR A 230 11.54 5.35 -3.04
C THR A 230 12.95 4.89 -3.41
N ALA A 231 13.12 3.62 -3.82
CA ALA A 231 14.39 3.10 -4.31
C ALA A 231 14.72 3.58 -5.72
N THR A 232 13.70 3.64 -6.59
CA THR A 232 13.87 3.99 -8.01
C THR A 232 13.20 5.30 -8.40
N GLY A 233 12.35 5.85 -7.54
CA GLY A 233 11.47 6.99 -7.86
C GLY A 233 10.32 6.62 -8.81
N GLN A 234 10.15 5.35 -9.19
CA GLN A 234 9.08 4.92 -10.08
C GLN A 234 7.72 4.99 -9.38
N LEU A 235 6.72 5.43 -10.15
CA LEU A 235 5.32 5.47 -9.74
C LEU A 235 4.52 4.58 -10.69
N TRP A 236 3.89 3.53 -10.16
CA TRP A 236 2.87 2.77 -10.88
C TRP A 236 1.50 3.21 -10.38
N ARG A 237 0.61 3.52 -11.31
CA ARG A 237 -0.77 3.91 -11.03
C ARG A 237 -1.69 3.14 -11.96
N LEU A 238 -2.66 2.43 -11.39
CA LEU A 238 -3.68 1.70 -12.12
C LEU A 238 -5.02 2.35 -11.88
N ASN A 239 -5.76 2.62 -12.97
CA ASN A 239 -7.18 2.92 -12.85
C ASN A 239 -7.91 1.64 -12.45
N VAL A 240 -8.86 1.75 -11.54
CA VAL A 240 -9.66 0.60 -11.13
C VAL A 240 -10.85 0.49 -12.07
N ASP A 241 -10.94 -0.65 -12.73
CA ASP A 241 -12.04 -1.05 -13.60
C ASP A 241 -12.45 -2.50 -13.30
N ASN A 242 -13.46 -2.99 -14.04
CA ASN A 242 -13.97 -4.35 -13.86
C ASN A 242 -12.89 -5.42 -14.15
N GLU A 243 -11.99 -5.18 -15.10
CA GLU A 243 -10.92 -6.13 -15.43
C GLU A 243 -9.95 -6.25 -14.25
N LEU A 244 -9.49 -5.11 -13.71
CA LEU A 244 -8.58 -5.07 -12.57
C LEU A 244 -9.17 -5.79 -11.36
N LEU A 245 -10.45 -5.54 -11.05
CA LEU A 245 -11.13 -6.19 -9.92
C LEU A 245 -11.27 -7.71 -10.14
N ASN A 246 -11.67 -8.14 -11.34
CA ASN A 246 -11.79 -9.56 -11.67
C ASN A 246 -10.44 -10.29 -11.58
N ARG A 247 -9.36 -9.67 -12.06
CA ARG A 247 -8.00 -10.22 -11.93
C ARG A 247 -7.58 -10.32 -10.46
N GLY A 248 -7.89 -9.31 -9.65
CA GLY A 248 -7.64 -9.33 -8.21
C GLY A 248 -8.39 -10.46 -7.48
N VAL A 249 -9.65 -10.72 -7.85
CA VAL A 249 -10.42 -11.88 -7.33
C VAL A 249 -9.74 -13.20 -7.70
N GLY A 250 -9.35 -13.36 -8.97
CA GLY A 250 -8.64 -14.56 -9.43
C GLY A 250 -7.31 -14.78 -8.69
N GLU A 251 -6.54 -13.72 -8.44
CA GLU A 251 -5.28 -13.76 -7.70
C GLU A 251 -5.46 -14.17 -6.24
N ILE A 252 -6.52 -13.68 -5.58
CA ILE A 252 -6.87 -14.09 -4.22
C ILE A 252 -7.18 -15.59 -4.17
N LEU A 253 -8.00 -16.08 -5.10
CA LEU A 253 -8.38 -17.50 -5.16
C LEU A 253 -7.17 -18.40 -5.48
N SER A 254 -6.34 -18.02 -6.45
CA SER A 254 -5.12 -18.75 -6.79
C SER A 254 -4.12 -18.78 -5.62
N THR A 255 -3.99 -17.66 -4.89
CA THR A 255 -3.15 -17.61 -3.69
C THR A 255 -3.69 -18.51 -2.58
N LEU A 256 -5.02 -18.56 -2.40
CA LEU A 256 -5.63 -19.47 -1.44
C LEU A 256 -5.38 -20.93 -1.80
N ASP A 257 -5.59 -21.31 -3.06
CA ASP A 257 -5.36 -22.67 -3.55
C ASP A 257 -3.94 -23.14 -3.22
N ALA A 258 -2.94 -22.28 -3.51
CA ALA A 258 -1.55 -22.54 -3.15
C ALA A 258 -1.31 -22.65 -1.63
N LEU A 259 -2.06 -21.92 -0.79
CA LEU A 259 -1.97 -22.02 0.67
C LEU A 259 -2.62 -23.29 1.21
N VAL A 260 -3.74 -23.72 0.61
CA VAL A 260 -4.44 -24.96 0.96
C VAL A 260 -3.56 -26.16 0.61
N ALA A 261 -2.94 -26.17 -0.57
CA ALA A 261 -2.06 -27.25 -1.02
C ALA A 261 -0.77 -27.42 -0.17
N ARG A 262 -0.41 -26.43 0.66
CA ARG A 262 0.78 -26.48 1.54
C ARG A 262 0.49 -26.99 2.95
N ARG A 263 -0.78 -27.21 3.30
CA ARG A 263 -1.19 -27.80 4.58
C ARG A 263 -1.40 -29.30 4.42
#